data_AF-A0A1C5E0G1-F1
#
_entry.id   AF-A0A1C5E0G1-F1
#
_cell.length_a   1.000
_cell.length_b   1.000
_cell.length_c   1.000
_cell.angle_alpha   90.00
_cell.angle_beta   90.00
_cell.angle_gamma   90.00
#
_symmetry.space_group_name_H-M   'P 1'
#
loop_
_entity.id
_entity.type
_entity.pdbx_description
1 polymer ?
#
loop_
_entity_poly.entity_id
_entity_poly.type
_entity_poly.pdbx_seq_one_letter_code
_entity_poly.pdbx_strand_id
1 'polypeptide(L)'
;MITPLLASELTKRVVVTLDGEAVAQVKDTVFDFGAGRITGFTLSGRGLLAGPLKVSLPLSGVHAIGPSAVMIPGTAVLTERKAVLSAHQAEHGQVLGAPVLTDQGTETGTVLDIVIEAGASGRVIGFEIALKETTDQGKRRAFIPRGEALAVSGRAMVIPAQAHHFIADDLPSFGAQVEAFRRYTAPPTHLTPTTDEEAPS
;
A
#
# COMPACT_ATOMS: atom_id res chain seq x y z
N MET A 1 7.60 -11.77 -8.47
CA MET A 1 7.61 -11.96 -7.01
C MET A 1 7.39 -10.61 -6.38
N ILE A 2 6.33 -10.48 -5.59
CA ILE A 2 6.02 -9.26 -4.85
C ILE A 2 7.00 -9.13 -3.68
N THR A 3 7.59 -7.95 -3.50
CA THR A 3 8.41 -7.63 -2.32
C THR A 3 7.60 -6.71 -1.40
N PRO A 4 6.93 -7.26 -0.37
CA PRO A 4 6.12 -6.48 0.55
C PRO A 4 6.98 -5.65 1.49
N LEU A 5 6.49 -4.46 1.83
CA LEU A 5 7.13 -3.52 2.74
C LEU A 5 6.04 -2.81 3.56
N LEU A 6 6.28 -2.61 4.85
CA LEU A 6 5.41 -1.79 5.69
C LEU A 6 5.60 -0.30 5.41
N ALA A 7 4.50 0.44 5.34
CA ALA A 7 4.55 1.88 5.11
C ALA A 7 5.28 2.63 6.24
N SER A 8 5.15 2.17 7.49
CA SER A 8 5.86 2.76 8.62
C SER A 8 7.40 2.65 8.47
N GLU A 9 7.92 1.61 7.82
CA GLU A 9 9.35 1.43 7.56
C GLU A 9 9.93 2.44 6.56
N LEU A 10 9.08 3.14 5.82
CA LEU A 10 9.52 4.25 4.97
C LEU A 10 9.80 5.51 5.77
N THR A 11 9.21 5.66 6.95
CA THR A 11 9.44 6.83 7.79
C THR A 11 10.92 6.90 8.18
N LYS A 12 11.53 8.09 8.03
CA LYS A 12 12.97 8.36 8.17
C LYS A 12 13.88 7.69 7.14
N ARG A 13 13.35 6.94 6.18
CA ARG A 13 14.15 6.38 5.07
C ARG A 13 14.72 7.54 4.25
N VAL A 14 16.00 7.42 3.90
CA VAL A 14 16.72 8.49 3.20
C VAL A 14 16.25 8.56 1.75
N VAL A 15 16.04 9.77 1.25
CA VAL A 15 15.82 10.02 -0.17
C VAL A 15 17.18 10.32 -0.80
N VAL A 16 17.56 9.53 -1.81
CA VAL A 16 18.85 9.63 -2.49
C VAL A 16 18.68 9.86 -3.99
N THR A 17 19.54 10.70 -4.58
CA THR A 17 19.64 10.80 -6.04
C THR A 17 20.35 9.56 -6.61
N LEU A 18 20.24 9.33 -7.93
CA LEU A 18 20.99 8.26 -8.59
C LEU A 18 22.51 8.45 -8.54
N ASP A 19 22.96 9.70 -8.38
CA ASP A 19 24.37 10.05 -8.16
C ASP A 19 24.84 9.79 -6.72
N GLY A 20 23.96 9.29 -5.84
CA GLY A 20 24.27 8.92 -4.47
C GLY A 20 24.14 10.05 -3.45
N GLU A 21 23.62 11.22 -3.84
CA GLU A 21 23.42 12.35 -2.93
C GLU A 21 22.17 12.13 -2.06
N ALA A 22 22.34 12.15 -0.74
CA ALA A 22 21.24 12.03 0.21
C ALA A 22 20.61 13.40 0.52
N VAL A 23 19.48 13.68 -0.13
CA VAL A 23 18.85 15.02 -0.21
C VAL A 23 17.80 15.28 0.86
N ALA A 24 17.14 14.24 1.39
CA ALA A 24 16.08 14.37 2.39
C ALA A 24 15.83 13.06 3.16
N GLN A 25 14.85 13.08 4.06
CA GLN A 25 14.23 11.89 4.63
C GLN A 25 12.72 11.90 4.38
N VAL A 26 12.14 10.72 4.21
CA VAL A 26 10.69 10.56 4.21
C VAL A 26 10.16 10.89 5.61
N LYS A 27 9.24 11.84 5.68
CA LYS A 27 8.51 12.17 6.90
C LYS A 27 7.24 11.33 6.99
N ASP A 28 6.38 11.41 5.97
CA ASP A 28 5.09 10.73 5.91
C ASP A 28 4.86 10.18 4.50
N THR A 29 4.24 9.00 4.41
CA THR A 29 3.74 8.43 3.15
C THR A 29 2.29 8.83 2.94
N VAL A 30 1.97 9.31 1.75
CA VAL A 30 0.63 9.80 1.40
C VAL A 30 -0.04 8.80 0.46
N PHE A 31 -1.26 8.39 0.79
CA PHE A 31 -2.01 7.37 0.08
C PHE A 31 -3.24 7.94 -0.59
N ASP A 32 -3.53 7.41 -1.77
CA ASP A 32 -4.85 7.43 -2.38
C ASP A 32 -5.41 6.02 -2.21
N PHE A 33 -6.32 5.82 -1.25
CA PHE A 33 -6.90 4.50 -0.96
C PHE A 33 -7.93 4.07 -2.00
N GLY A 34 -8.56 5.02 -2.70
CA GLY A 34 -9.44 4.74 -3.84
C GLY A 34 -8.65 4.07 -4.96
N ALA A 35 -7.56 4.70 -5.41
CA ALA A 35 -6.63 4.12 -6.38
C ALA A 35 -5.72 3.02 -5.79
N GLY A 36 -5.71 2.88 -4.46
CA GLY A 36 -4.76 2.14 -3.60
C GLY A 36 -3.34 2.10 -4.11
N ARG A 37 -2.79 3.30 -4.13
CA ARG A 37 -1.38 3.55 -4.39
C ARG A 37 -0.92 4.70 -3.51
N ILE A 38 0.38 4.80 -3.36
CA ILE A 38 1.03 6.00 -2.83
C ILE A 38 0.84 7.13 -3.85
N THR A 39 0.50 8.32 -3.38
CA THR A 39 0.55 9.55 -4.21
C THR A 39 1.90 10.21 -4.12
N GLY A 40 2.56 10.11 -2.97
CA GLY A 40 3.92 10.59 -2.76
C GLY A 40 4.33 10.56 -1.29
N PHE A 41 5.40 11.29 -1.00
CA PHE A 41 5.98 11.42 0.33
C PHE A 41 6.06 12.89 0.73
N THR A 42 5.73 13.19 1.98
CA THR A 42 6.17 14.45 2.58
C THR A 42 7.56 14.26 3.15
N LEU A 43 8.40 15.30 3.08
CA LEU A 43 9.82 15.19 3.39
C LEU A 43 10.20 15.98 4.64
N SER A 44 11.27 15.56 5.30
CA SER A 44 11.97 16.30 6.35
C SER A 44 13.45 16.44 5.99
N GLY A 45 14.10 17.43 6.60
CA GLY A 45 15.56 17.52 6.52
C GLY A 45 16.22 16.33 7.25
N ARG A 46 17.54 16.28 7.20
CA ARG A 46 18.33 15.21 7.84
C ARG A 46 18.86 15.64 9.21
N GLY A 47 18.71 14.77 10.21
CA GLY A 47 19.26 14.96 11.56
C GLY A 47 18.18 15.12 12.64
N LEU A 48 18.59 14.99 13.91
CA LEU A 48 17.69 14.93 15.08
C LEU A 48 16.82 16.19 15.29
N LEU A 49 17.22 17.33 14.72
CA LEU A 49 16.51 18.61 14.83
C LEU A 49 15.95 19.10 13.49
N ALA A 50 16.07 18.30 12.42
CA ALA A 50 15.67 18.73 11.10
C ALA A 50 14.14 18.64 10.95
N GLY A 51 13.52 19.79 10.72
CA GLY A 51 12.07 19.91 10.58
C GLY A 51 11.53 19.46 9.22
N PRO A 52 10.20 19.48 9.04
CA PRO A 52 9.54 19.22 7.76
C PRO A 52 10.02 20.19 6.68
N LEU A 53 10.25 19.67 5.47
CA LEU A 53 10.56 20.50 4.32
C LEU A 53 9.27 21.05 3.69
N LYS A 54 9.42 22.19 2.99
CA LYS A 54 8.36 22.81 2.17
C LYS A 54 8.19 22.12 0.81
N VAL A 55 8.96 21.06 0.55
CA VAL A 55 8.87 20.22 -0.63
C VAL A 55 8.33 18.83 -0.30
N SER A 56 7.82 18.15 -1.31
CA SER A 56 7.35 16.78 -1.30
C SER A 56 7.88 16.02 -2.51
N LEU A 57 7.81 14.69 -2.46
CA LEU A 57 8.19 13.80 -3.54
C LEU A 57 6.95 13.07 -4.08
N PRO A 58 6.39 13.47 -5.22
CA PRO A 58 5.34 12.71 -5.88
C PRO A 58 5.85 11.31 -6.27
N LEU A 59 4.96 10.30 -6.28
CA LEU A 59 5.34 8.94 -6.70
C LEU A 59 5.90 8.92 -8.13
N SER A 60 5.41 9.78 -9.02
CA SER A 60 5.93 9.92 -10.39
C SER A 60 7.38 10.37 -10.47
N GLY A 61 7.92 10.99 -9.41
CA GLY A 61 9.33 11.37 -9.30
C GLY A 61 10.22 10.30 -8.66
N VAL A 62 9.64 9.19 -8.18
CA VAL A 62 10.37 8.09 -7.55
C VAL A 62 10.93 7.18 -8.63
N HIS A 63 12.23 6.93 -8.56
CA HIS A 63 12.86 5.89 -9.38
C HIS A 63 12.58 4.50 -8.80
N ALA A 64 12.82 4.32 -7.50
CA ALA A 64 12.51 3.07 -6.80
C ALA A 64 12.48 3.25 -5.28
N ILE A 65 11.62 2.48 -4.62
CA ILE A 65 11.57 2.29 -3.17
C ILE A 65 12.40 1.04 -2.86
N GLY A 66 13.63 1.26 -2.37
CA GLY A 66 14.54 0.20 -1.97
C GLY A 66 14.44 -0.13 -0.47
N PRO A 67 15.18 -1.16 -0.01
CA PRO A 67 15.17 -1.60 1.39
C PRO A 67 15.71 -0.53 2.37
N SER A 68 16.61 0.34 1.92
CA SER A 68 17.27 1.34 2.79
C SER A 68 17.09 2.78 2.32
N ALA A 69 16.59 3.01 1.10
CA ALA A 69 16.46 4.33 0.53
C ALA A 69 15.29 4.42 -0.46
N VAL A 70 14.74 5.63 -0.61
CA VAL A 70 13.89 6.00 -1.75
C VAL A 70 14.80 6.69 -2.76
N MET A 71 14.93 6.11 -3.95
CA MET A 71 15.79 6.61 -5.01
C MET A 71 15.00 7.53 -5.94
N ILE A 72 15.59 8.66 -6.32
CA ILE A 72 15.04 9.61 -7.28
C ILE A 72 16.08 9.92 -8.36
N PRO A 73 15.69 10.31 -9.58
CA PRO A 73 16.63 10.70 -10.62
C PRO A 73 17.50 11.92 -10.22
N GLY A 74 16.89 12.90 -9.55
CA GLY A 74 17.55 14.13 -9.09
C GLY A 74 16.56 15.06 -8.40
N THR A 75 17.04 16.17 -7.82
CA THR A 75 16.20 17.09 -7.01
C THR A 75 15.11 17.82 -7.79
N ALA A 76 15.20 17.87 -9.13
CA ALA A 76 14.22 18.49 -10.01
C ALA A 76 12.82 17.84 -9.94
N VAL A 77 12.71 16.61 -9.43
CA VAL A 77 11.41 15.92 -9.26
C VAL A 77 10.67 16.34 -7.99
N LEU A 78 11.31 17.11 -7.11
CA LEU A 78 10.70 17.59 -5.88
C LEU A 78 9.72 18.73 -6.20
N THR A 79 8.53 18.67 -5.60
CA THR A 79 7.47 19.66 -5.82
C THR A 79 7.13 20.38 -4.53
N GLU A 80 6.36 21.46 -4.61
CA GLU A 80 5.81 22.10 -3.41
C GLU A 80 4.96 21.11 -2.59
N ARG A 81 5.09 21.16 -1.26
CA ARG A 81 4.42 20.26 -0.32
C ARG A 81 2.91 20.14 -0.54
N LYS A 82 2.26 21.23 -0.96
CA LYS A 82 0.81 21.27 -1.19
C LYS A 82 0.38 20.32 -2.32
N ALA A 83 1.21 20.10 -3.33
CA ALA A 83 0.86 19.25 -4.47
C ALA A 83 0.54 17.81 -4.07
N VAL A 84 1.26 17.25 -3.09
CA VAL A 84 1.01 15.90 -2.57
C VAL A 84 -0.10 15.88 -1.52
N LEU A 85 -0.24 16.94 -0.71
CA LEU A 85 -1.26 17.02 0.34
C LEU A 85 -2.68 17.31 -0.17
N SER A 86 -2.82 18.01 -1.30
CA SER A 86 -4.14 18.25 -1.90
C SER A 86 -4.82 16.94 -2.34
N ALA A 87 -4.05 15.90 -2.67
CA ALA A 87 -4.56 14.56 -2.91
C ALA A 87 -4.97 13.83 -1.60
N HIS A 88 -4.28 14.11 -0.48
CA HIS A 88 -4.56 13.51 0.84
C HIS A 88 -5.88 13.99 1.45
N GLN A 89 -6.20 15.28 1.31
CA GLN A 89 -7.32 15.90 2.01
C GLN A 89 -8.68 15.71 1.32
N ALA A 90 -8.67 15.28 0.05
CA ALA A 90 -9.90 15.18 -0.73
C ALA A 90 -10.75 13.95 -0.40
N GLU A 91 -10.19 12.90 0.22
CA GLU A 91 -10.93 11.63 0.26
C GLU A 91 -10.88 10.75 1.53
N HIS A 92 -9.90 10.78 2.45
CA HIS A 92 -9.74 9.62 3.34
C HIS A 92 -9.64 9.92 4.83
N GLY A 93 -10.54 9.26 5.58
CA GLY A 93 -10.43 9.05 7.03
C GLY A 93 -9.21 8.22 7.39
N GLN A 94 -8.86 8.25 8.68
CA GLN A 94 -7.67 7.60 9.21
C GLN A 94 -7.83 6.06 9.12
N VAL A 95 -7.16 5.44 8.13
CA VAL A 95 -7.17 3.98 7.93
C VAL A 95 -6.47 3.26 9.08
N LEU A 96 -5.40 3.84 9.61
CA LEU A 96 -4.70 3.31 10.78
C LEU A 96 -5.61 3.39 12.01
N GLY A 97 -5.73 2.28 12.74
CA GLY A 97 -6.64 2.16 13.88
C GLY A 97 -8.11 1.92 13.52
N ALA A 98 -8.46 1.87 12.23
CA ALA A 98 -9.81 1.54 11.82
C ALA A 98 -10.13 0.06 12.13
N PRO A 99 -11.35 -0.26 12.60
CA PRO A 99 -11.81 -1.64 12.69
C PRO A 99 -11.93 -2.26 11.29
N VAL A 100 -11.57 -3.53 11.20
CA VAL A 100 -11.69 -4.34 9.99
C VAL A 100 -12.92 -5.21 10.10
N LEU A 101 -13.86 -5.04 9.17
CA LEU A 101 -15.13 -5.75 9.10
C LEU A 101 -15.16 -6.59 7.83
N THR A 102 -15.78 -7.77 7.87
CA THR A 102 -16.16 -8.47 6.64
C THR A 102 -17.36 -7.79 5.99
N ASP A 103 -17.58 -8.05 4.71
CA ASP A 103 -18.82 -7.70 3.99
C ASP A 103 -20.09 -8.36 4.60
N GLN A 104 -19.92 -9.36 5.47
CA GLN A 104 -20.98 -9.96 6.30
C GLN A 104 -21.14 -9.28 7.67
N GLY A 105 -20.37 -8.24 7.97
CA GLY A 105 -20.43 -7.49 9.23
C GLY A 105 -19.63 -8.08 10.40
N THR A 106 -18.80 -9.10 10.17
CA THR A 106 -17.96 -9.71 11.22
C THR A 106 -16.70 -8.88 11.46
N GLU A 107 -16.49 -8.42 12.68
CA GLU A 107 -15.25 -7.71 13.05
C GLU A 107 -14.08 -8.68 13.19
N THR A 108 -13.05 -8.43 12.39
CA THR A 108 -11.85 -9.28 12.27
C THR A 108 -10.70 -8.75 13.14
N GLY A 109 -10.60 -7.44 13.29
CA GLY A 109 -9.47 -6.83 13.98
C GLY A 109 -9.37 -5.32 13.77
N THR A 110 -8.17 -4.79 13.92
CA THR A 110 -7.86 -3.35 13.77
C THR A 110 -6.63 -3.17 12.90
N VAL A 111 -6.65 -2.20 11.97
CA VAL A 111 -5.51 -1.89 11.11
C VAL A 111 -4.35 -1.32 11.93
N LEU A 112 -3.18 -1.93 11.79
CA LEU A 112 -1.91 -1.49 12.40
C LEU A 112 -1.05 -0.71 11.41
N ASP A 113 -0.96 -1.18 10.16
CA ASP A 113 -0.12 -0.59 9.13
C ASP A 113 -0.64 -0.94 7.72
N ILE A 114 -0.05 -0.30 6.71
CA ILE A 114 -0.34 -0.49 5.30
C ILE A 114 0.84 -1.22 4.67
N VAL A 115 0.54 -2.26 3.89
CA VAL A 115 1.56 -3.00 3.15
C VAL A 115 1.60 -2.50 1.72
N ILE A 116 2.79 -2.14 1.25
CA ILE A 116 3.05 -1.70 -0.12
C ILE A 116 3.97 -2.67 -0.84
N GLU A 117 3.95 -2.61 -2.16
CA GLU A 117 4.93 -3.26 -3.02
C GLU A 117 6.15 -2.34 -3.20
N ALA A 118 7.34 -2.84 -2.87
CA ALA A 118 8.61 -2.15 -3.08
C ALA A 118 8.93 -1.97 -4.58
N GLY A 119 9.99 -1.23 -4.91
CA GLY A 119 10.33 -0.86 -6.28
C GLY A 119 9.58 0.40 -6.72
N ALA A 120 9.17 0.47 -7.99
CA ALA A 120 8.60 1.70 -8.57
C ALA A 120 7.06 1.78 -8.53
N SER A 121 6.36 0.70 -8.19
CA SER A 121 4.91 0.64 -8.37
C SER A 121 4.14 1.51 -7.37
N GLY A 122 4.65 1.62 -6.14
CA GLY A 122 3.98 2.30 -5.04
C GLY A 122 2.59 1.74 -4.74
N ARG A 123 2.29 0.51 -5.16
CA ARG A 123 0.96 -0.11 -4.98
C ARG A 123 0.74 -0.49 -3.53
N VAL A 124 -0.45 -0.18 -3.01
CA VAL A 124 -0.93 -0.75 -1.75
C VAL A 124 -1.42 -2.18 -2.05
N ILE A 125 -0.79 -3.15 -1.40
CA ILE A 125 -1.07 -4.58 -1.63
C ILE A 125 -1.84 -5.22 -0.48
N GLY A 126 -1.95 -4.54 0.66
CA GLY A 126 -2.80 -4.97 1.77
C GLY A 126 -2.53 -4.21 3.04
N PHE A 127 -2.89 -4.83 4.16
CA PHE A 127 -2.87 -4.20 5.48
C PHE A 127 -2.32 -5.18 6.51
N GLU A 128 -1.59 -4.64 7.46
CA GLU A 128 -1.29 -5.32 8.69
C GLU A 128 -2.40 -5.03 9.71
N ILE A 129 -2.85 -6.06 10.42
CA ILE A 129 -3.93 -5.95 11.39
C ILE A 129 -3.58 -6.65 12.71
N ALA A 130 -4.16 -6.16 13.81
CA ALA A 130 -4.27 -6.88 15.06
C ALA A 130 -5.59 -7.66 15.05
N LEU A 131 -5.53 -8.99 15.12
CA LEU A 131 -6.71 -9.84 15.20
C LEU A 131 -7.41 -9.70 16.57
N LYS A 132 -8.75 -9.78 16.57
CA LYS A 132 -9.56 -9.52 17.77
C LYS A 132 -9.46 -10.61 18.85
N GLU A 133 -9.26 -11.89 18.52
CA GLU A 133 -8.80 -13.01 19.40
C GLU A 133 -9.09 -14.38 18.77
N THR A 134 -8.28 -15.41 19.12
CA THR A 134 -8.79 -16.80 19.21
C THR A 134 -8.27 -17.61 20.42
N THR A 135 -7.27 -17.20 21.20
CA THR A 135 -6.82 -17.94 22.42
C THR A 135 -5.94 -17.06 23.32
N ASP A 136 -5.74 -17.47 24.59
CA ASP A 136 -5.04 -16.85 25.74
C ASP A 136 -3.61 -16.25 25.54
N GLN A 137 -3.15 -16.01 24.31
CA GLN A 137 -1.82 -15.52 23.98
C GLN A 137 -1.85 -14.25 23.12
N GLY A 138 -2.35 -13.16 23.70
CA GLY A 138 -2.14 -11.80 23.20
C GLY A 138 -2.70 -11.47 21.80
N LYS A 139 -2.50 -10.22 21.39
CA LYS A 139 -2.93 -9.73 20.07
C LYS A 139 -2.01 -10.30 18.98
N ARG A 140 -2.49 -11.27 18.20
CA ARG A 140 -1.78 -11.80 17.02
C ARG A 140 -1.82 -10.78 15.89
N ARG A 141 -0.66 -10.49 15.30
CA ARG A 141 -0.51 -9.70 14.08
C ARG A 141 -0.75 -10.60 12.87
N ALA A 142 -1.41 -10.07 11.86
CA ALA A 142 -1.70 -10.78 10.62
C ALA A 142 -1.76 -9.80 9.44
N PHE A 143 -1.58 -10.32 8.23
CA PHE A 143 -1.60 -9.53 7.00
C PHE A 143 -2.75 -9.97 6.11
N ILE A 144 -3.51 -9.01 5.59
CA ILE A 144 -4.67 -9.24 4.73
C ILE A 144 -4.45 -8.57 3.37
N PRO A 145 -4.61 -9.30 2.25
CA PRO A 145 -4.52 -8.71 0.91
C PRO A 145 -5.58 -7.63 0.69
N ARG A 146 -5.22 -6.60 -0.07
CA ARG A 146 -6.19 -5.61 -0.55
C ARG A 146 -7.11 -6.24 -1.60
N GLY A 147 -8.42 -6.27 -1.31
CA GLY A 147 -9.49 -6.52 -2.28
C GLY A 147 -9.70 -5.37 -3.26
N GLU A 148 -10.26 -5.64 -4.46
CA GLU A 148 -10.67 -4.59 -5.41
C GLU A 148 -11.80 -3.72 -4.85
N ALA A 149 -12.68 -4.29 -4.03
CA ALA A 149 -13.70 -3.58 -3.28
C ALA A 149 -13.22 -3.29 -1.85
N LEU A 150 -12.41 -2.24 -1.68
CA LEU A 150 -12.11 -1.70 -0.36
C LEU A 150 -12.93 -0.42 -0.16
N ALA A 151 -14.06 -0.54 0.55
CA ALA A 151 -14.75 0.64 1.07
C ALA A 151 -14.07 1.05 2.38
N VAL A 152 -13.31 2.14 2.35
CA VAL A 152 -12.93 2.87 3.57
C VAL A 152 -14.06 3.84 3.83
N SER A 153 -15.11 3.37 4.52
CA SER A 153 -15.99 4.33 5.20
C SER A 153 -15.14 4.92 6.32
N GLY A 154 -15.13 6.24 6.53
CA GLY A 154 -14.20 6.93 7.45
C GLY A 154 -14.19 6.49 8.93
N ARG A 155 -14.80 5.33 9.25
CA ARG A 155 -14.86 4.65 10.54
C ARG A 155 -14.54 3.14 10.50
N ALA A 156 -14.42 2.49 9.34
CA ALA A 156 -14.14 1.05 9.23
C ALA A 156 -13.61 0.66 7.85
N MET A 157 -12.77 -0.38 7.81
CA MET A 157 -12.32 -1.04 6.60
C MET A 157 -13.18 -2.28 6.35
N VAL A 158 -13.87 -2.35 5.20
CA VAL A 158 -14.65 -3.53 4.83
C VAL A 158 -13.87 -4.41 3.86
N ILE A 159 -13.74 -5.70 4.17
CA ILE A 159 -13.07 -6.71 3.34
C ILE A 159 -14.06 -7.82 2.94
N PRO A 160 -13.90 -8.47 1.77
CA PRO A 160 -14.68 -9.65 1.44
C PRO A 160 -14.41 -10.77 2.46
N ALA A 161 -15.45 -11.48 2.92
CA ALA A 161 -15.27 -12.59 3.88
C ALA A 161 -14.27 -13.66 3.39
N GLN A 162 -14.15 -13.84 2.08
CA GLN A 162 -13.23 -14.78 1.45
C GLN A 162 -11.75 -14.39 1.62
N ALA A 163 -11.43 -13.10 1.84
CA ALA A 163 -10.06 -12.62 2.04
C ALA A 163 -9.37 -13.26 3.27
N HIS A 164 -10.16 -13.80 4.21
CA HIS A 164 -9.65 -14.54 5.37
C HIS A 164 -8.83 -15.78 5.00
N HIS A 165 -9.10 -16.41 3.85
CA HIS A 165 -8.35 -17.58 3.38
C HIS A 165 -6.93 -17.24 2.94
N PHE A 166 -6.63 -15.95 2.77
CA PHE A 166 -5.35 -15.44 2.28
C PHE A 166 -4.62 -14.63 3.35
N ILE A 167 -4.97 -14.84 4.62
CA ILE A 167 -4.26 -14.25 5.75
C ILE A 167 -2.85 -14.85 5.80
N ALA A 168 -1.85 -13.97 5.95
CA ALA A 168 -0.48 -14.37 6.26
C ALA A 168 -0.10 -13.96 7.67
N ASP A 169 0.80 -14.72 8.30
CA ASP A 169 1.30 -14.45 9.64
C ASP A 169 2.55 -13.58 9.67
N ASP A 170 3.24 -13.48 8.53
CA ASP A 170 4.46 -12.70 8.39
C ASP A 170 4.52 -12.02 7.03
N LEU A 171 5.34 -10.97 6.97
CA LEU A 171 5.52 -10.16 5.77
C LEU A 171 6.13 -10.95 4.60
N PRO A 172 7.15 -11.83 4.80
CA PRO A 172 7.70 -12.64 3.72
C PRO A 172 6.68 -13.55 3.01
N SER A 173 5.82 -14.26 3.75
CA SER A 173 4.79 -15.15 3.20
C SER A 173 3.62 -14.37 2.57
N PHE A 174 3.39 -13.14 3.01
CA PHE A 174 2.31 -12.30 2.52
C PHE A 174 2.35 -12.04 1.01
N GLY A 175 3.53 -11.88 0.43
CA GLY A 175 3.67 -11.67 -1.03
C GLY A 175 3.03 -12.79 -1.86
N ALA A 176 3.19 -14.05 -1.42
CA ALA A 176 2.58 -15.20 -2.07
C ALA A 176 1.05 -15.22 -1.91
N GLN A 177 0.54 -14.81 -0.74
CA GLN A 177 -0.90 -14.72 -0.49
C GLN A 177 -1.58 -13.63 -1.32
N VAL A 178 -0.91 -12.50 -1.53
CA VAL A 178 -1.41 -11.45 -2.45
C VAL A 178 -1.52 -11.99 -3.88
N GLU A 179 -0.53 -12.74 -4.35
CA GLU A 179 -0.60 -13.36 -5.69
C GLU A 179 -1.71 -14.41 -5.78
N ALA A 180 -1.88 -15.24 -4.75
CA ALA A 180 -2.96 -16.24 -4.70
C ALA A 180 -4.34 -15.59 -4.70
N PHE A 181 -4.53 -14.55 -3.90
CA PHE A 181 -5.77 -13.79 -3.82
C PHE A 181 -6.12 -13.12 -5.16
N ARG A 182 -5.14 -12.47 -5.81
CA ARG A 182 -5.35 -11.88 -7.15
C ARG A 182 -5.78 -12.90 -8.20
N ARG A 183 -5.24 -14.12 -8.16
CA ARG A 183 -5.66 -15.21 -9.06
C ARG A 183 -7.10 -15.67 -8.76
N TYR A 184 -7.48 -15.66 -7.48
CA TYR A 184 -8.83 -16.04 -7.04
C TYR A 184 -9.89 -15.00 -7.41
N THR A 185 -9.57 -13.70 -7.34
CA THR A 185 -10.52 -12.62 -7.66
C THR A 185 -10.50 -12.19 -9.12
N ALA A 186 -9.56 -12.68 -9.93
CA ALA A 186 -9.52 -12.35 -11.35
C ALA A 186 -10.83 -12.81 -12.03
N PRO A 187 -11.49 -11.96 -12.83
CA PRO A 187 -12.65 -12.38 -13.59
C PRO A 187 -12.26 -13.57 -14.50
N PRO A 188 -13.13 -14.56 -14.70
CA PRO A 188 -12.83 -15.68 -15.57
C PRO A 188 -12.45 -15.14 -16.95
N THR A 189 -11.24 -15.48 -17.40
CA THR A 189 -10.80 -15.16 -18.76
C THR A 189 -11.80 -15.81 -19.71
N HIS A 190 -12.68 -15.01 -20.31
CA HIS A 190 -13.52 -15.50 -21.39
C HIS A 190 -12.59 -16.00 -22.48
N LEU A 191 -12.51 -17.32 -22.63
CA LEU A 191 -12.04 -17.95 -23.86
C LEU A 191 -12.94 -17.41 -24.95
N THR A 192 -12.41 -16.54 -25.80
CA THR A 192 -13.06 -16.15 -27.05
C THR A 192 -13.36 -17.46 -27.78
N PRO A 193 -14.63 -17.82 -28.04
CA PRO A 193 -14.89 -18.93 -28.93
C PRO A 193 -14.29 -18.52 -30.27
N THR A 194 -13.33 -19.31 -30.76
CA THR A 194 -12.92 -19.27 -32.15
C THR A 194 -14.18 -19.55 -32.96
N THR A 195 -14.75 -18.49 -33.55
CA THR A 195 -15.73 -18.62 -34.62
C THR A 195 -15.00 -19.18 -35.84
N ASP A 196 -14.75 -20.49 -35.84
CA ASP A 196 -14.54 -21.27 -37.05
C ASP A 196 -15.92 -21.76 -37.49
N GLU A 197 -16.72 -20.83 -38.03
CA GLU A 197 -17.91 -21.20 -38.79
C GLU A 197 -18.18 -20.14 -39.86
N GLU A 198 -17.60 -20.35 -41.04
CA GLU A 198 -18.18 -20.02 -42.34
C GLU A 198 -17.37 -20.75 -43.44
N ALA A 199 -17.89 -21.47 -44.42
CA ALA A 199 -19.06 -22.33 -44.63
C ALA A 199 -18.77 -23.05 -45.98
N PRO A 200 -19.33 -24.23 -46.30
CA PRO A 200 -19.26 -24.77 -47.65
C PRO A 200 -20.36 -24.16 -48.52
N SER A 201 -20.01 -23.58 -49.67
CA SER A 201 -20.88 -23.42 -50.86
C SER A 201 -20.03 -23.12 -52.08
#